data_AF-A0A963FYY4-F1
#
_entry.id   AF-A0A963FYY4-F1
#
_cell.length_a   1.000
_cell.length_b   1.000
_cell.length_c   1.000
_cell.angle_alpha   90.00
_cell.angle_beta   90.00
_cell.angle_gamma   90.00
#
_symmetry.space_group_name_H-M   'P 1'
#
loop_
_entity.id
_entity.type
_entity.pdbx_description
1 polymer ?
#
loop_
_entity_poly.entity_id
_entity_poly.type
_entity_poly.pdbx_seq_one_letter_code
_entity_poly.pdbx_strand_id
1 'polypeptide(L)'
;MDIADALLMIATGFGVTLGALALLWLISAAIGRLFAATGAAEAATAPVAAEQTPNAGIPPSHLAAIAAAVAAITDGRGRVVSVRAPAHLASAWASEGRADQLASHRLRWHWEAATTRRTDHPTAARPSPAASGDRKGGS
;
A
#
# COMPACT_ATOMS: atom_id res chain seq x y z
N MET A 1 24.60 27.10 27.07
CA MET A 1 24.72 26.33 25.82
C MET A 1 24.84 27.36 24.72
N ASP A 2 26.01 27.44 24.12
CA ASP A 2 26.31 28.51 23.17
C ASP A 2 25.64 28.23 21.83
N ILE A 3 25.34 29.28 21.08
CA ILE A 3 24.70 29.18 19.74
C ILE A 3 25.54 28.29 18.81
N ALA A 4 26.87 28.32 18.97
CA ALA A 4 27.78 27.44 18.24
C ALA A 4 27.51 25.95 18.50
N ASP A 5 27.27 25.56 19.75
CA ASP A 5 26.99 24.16 20.12
C ASP A 5 25.66 23.69 19.53
N ALA A 6 24.65 24.56 19.55
CA ALA A 6 23.34 24.26 18.98
C ALA A 6 23.43 24.07 17.45
N LEU A 7 24.18 24.91 16.75
CA LEU A 7 24.40 24.79 15.31
C LEU A 7 25.16 23.51 14.97
N LEU A 8 26.16 23.14 15.77
CA LEU A 8 26.95 21.93 15.56
C LEU A 8 26.09 20.67 15.71
N MET A 9 25.19 20.64 16.70
CA MET A 9 24.25 19.53 16.89
C MET A 9 23.28 19.37 15.69
N ILE A 10 22.71 20.47 15.19
CA ILE A 10 21.81 20.45 14.03
C ILE A 10 22.55 20.02 12.77
N ALA A 11 23.73 20.59 12.52
CA ALA A 11 24.54 20.27 11.34
C ALA A 11 24.94 18.79 11.33
N THR A 12 25.26 18.22 12.49
CA THR A 12 25.61 16.79 12.61
C THR A 12 24.42 15.90 12.27
N GLY A 13 23.23 16.18 12.83
CA GLY A 13 22.03 15.41 12.52
C GLY A 13 21.64 15.48 11.04
N PHE A 14 21.68 16.68 10.46
CA PHE A 14 21.42 16.88 9.04
C PHE A 14 22.44 16.16 8.16
N GLY A 15 23.72 16.25 8.50
CA GLY A 15 24.81 15.58 7.79
C GLY A 15 24.67 14.05 7.79
N VAL A 16 24.33 13.46 8.94
CA VAL A 16 24.06 12.01 9.04
C VAL A 16 22.89 11.60 8.14
N THR A 17 21.82 12.40 8.13
CA THR A 17 20.62 12.11 7.32
C THR A 17 20.93 12.19 5.82
N LEU A 18 21.64 13.24 5.38
CA LEU A 18 22.08 13.37 3.99
C LEU A 18 23.04 12.25 3.60
N GLY A 19 23.96 11.86 4.48
CA GLY A 19 24.88 10.75 4.26
C GLY A 19 24.14 9.43 4.05
N ALA A 20 23.14 9.12 4.88
CA ALA A 20 22.33 7.93 4.74
C ALA A 20 21.53 7.91 3.42
N LEU A 21 20.92 9.04 3.05
CA LEU A 21 20.20 9.18 1.78
C LEU A 21 21.13 9.02 0.57
N ALA A 22 22.33 9.61 0.61
CA ALA A 22 23.33 9.49 -0.44
C ALA A 22 23.83 8.04 -0.57
N LEU A 23 24.06 7.35 0.55
CA LEU A 23 24.47 5.95 0.56
C LEU A 23 23.39 5.05 -0.04
N LEU A 24 22.13 5.25 0.35
CA LEU A 24 20.98 4.50 -0.18
C LEU A 24 20.81 4.75 -1.68
N TRP A 25 20.95 6.00 -2.12
CA TRP A 25 20.93 6.36 -3.53
C TRP A 25 22.07 5.68 -4.29
N LEU A 26 23.28 5.68 -3.73
CA LEU A 26 24.45 5.06 -4.35
C LEU A 26 24.29 3.55 -4.50
N ILE A 27 23.76 2.87 -3.48
CA ILE A 27 23.43 1.44 -3.54
C ILE A 27 22.38 1.20 -4.63
N SER A 28 21.32 2.00 -4.67
CA SER A 28 20.26 1.88 -5.68
C SER A 28 20.80 2.09 -7.10
N ALA A 29 21.66 3.10 -7.29
CA ALA A 29 22.32 3.39 -8.56
C ALA A 29 23.34 2.32 -8.95
N ALA A 30 24.08 1.77 -7.99
CA ALA A 30 25.05 0.69 -8.22
C ALA A 30 24.35 -0.58 -8.70
N ILE A 31 23.23 -0.95 -8.05
CA ILE A 31 22.39 -2.08 -8.47
C ILE A 31 21.86 -1.83 -9.89
N GLY A 32 21.27 -0.65 -10.15
CA GLY A 32 20.79 -0.30 -11.49
C GLY A 32 21.87 -0.34 -12.56
N ARG A 33 23.10 0.11 -12.27
CA ARG A 33 24.24 0.04 -13.18
C ARG A 33 24.72 -1.38 -13.40
N LEU A 34 24.69 -2.25 -12.39
CA LEU A 34 25.06 -3.65 -12.53
C LEU A 34 24.11 -4.38 -13.48
N PHE A 35 22.79 -4.17 -13.33
CA PHE A 35 21.78 -4.71 -14.26
C PHE A 35 21.87 -4.11 -15.66
N ALA A 36 22.15 -2.81 -15.79
CA ALA A 36 22.34 -2.17 -17.10
C ALA A 36 23.60 -2.69 -17.82
N ALA A 37 24.68 -2.94 -17.09
CA ALA A 37 25.92 -3.49 -17.63
C ALA A 37 25.75 -4.94 -18.13
N THR A 38 24.93 -5.75 -17.44
CA THR A 38 24.64 -7.13 -17.88
C THR A 38 23.60 -7.18 -19.00
N GLY A 39 22.63 -6.26 -19.03
CA GLY A 39 21.63 -6.16 -20.10
C GLY A 39 22.14 -5.53 -21.41
N ALA A 40 23.22 -4.74 -21.36
CA ALA A 40 23.82 -4.12 -22.55
C ALA A 40 24.48 -5.14 -23.49
N ALA A 41 24.89 -6.31 -22.99
CA ALA A 41 25.40 -7.39 -23.82
C ALA A 41 24.29 -8.07 -24.66
N GLU A 42 23.04 -7.99 -24.21
CA GLU A 42 21.88 -8.60 -24.88
C GLU A 42 21.03 -7.59 -25.68
N ALA A 43 21.49 -6.34 -25.80
CA ALA A 43 20.94 -5.37 -26.75
C ALA A 43 21.56 -5.50 -28.16
N ALA A 44 22.60 -6.33 -28.33
CA ALA A 44 23.28 -6.57 -29.60
C ALA A 44 22.71 -7.76 -30.39
N THR A 45 21.68 -8.45 -29.90
CA THR A 45 21.01 -9.53 -30.64
C THR A 45 19.51 -9.36 -30.51
N ALA A 46 18.93 -8.59 -31.43
CA ALA A 46 17.51 -8.70 -31.72
C ALA A 46 17.28 -9.94 -32.59
N PRO A 47 16.45 -10.92 -32.17
CA PRO A 47 15.76 -11.77 -33.12
C PRO A 47 14.29 -11.35 -33.20
N VAL A 48 13.92 -10.95 -34.41
CA VAL A 48 12.65 -11.21 -35.12
C VAL A 48 11.36 -11.16 -34.29
N ALA A 49 10.50 -10.22 -34.69
CA ALA A 49 9.10 -10.10 -34.32
C ALA A 49 8.40 -11.48 -34.27
N ALA A 50 8.03 -11.90 -33.05
CA ALA A 50 7.00 -12.91 -32.89
C ALA A 50 5.64 -12.23 -33.09
N GLU A 51 4.88 -12.69 -34.09
CA GLU A 51 3.51 -12.27 -34.35
C GLU A 51 2.71 -12.25 -33.04
N GLN A 52 2.28 -11.06 -32.63
CA GLN A 52 1.38 -10.89 -31.50
C GLN A 52 0.00 -11.35 -31.94
N THR A 53 -0.41 -12.56 -31.53
CA THR A 53 -1.82 -12.92 -31.58
C THR A 53 -2.60 -11.88 -30.77
N PRO A 54 -3.59 -11.17 -31.35
CA PRO A 54 -4.31 -10.13 -30.64
C PRO A 54 -5.02 -10.73 -29.42
N ASN A 55 -4.48 -10.49 -28.22
CA ASN A 55 -5.14 -10.91 -26.99
C ASN A 55 -6.31 -9.95 -26.77
N ALA A 56 -7.51 -10.40 -27.14
CA ALA A 56 -8.73 -9.61 -27.12
C ALA A 56 -8.97 -8.99 -25.73
N GLY A 57 -8.76 -7.68 -25.60
CA GLY A 57 -9.22 -6.89 -24.45
C GLY A 57 -8.17 -6.41 -23.44
N ILE A 58 -6.88 -6.74 -23.59
CA ILE A 58 -5.84 -6.23 -22.66
C ILE A 58 -4.99 -5.16 -23.36
N PRO A 59 -4.95 -3.92 -22.87
CA PRO A 59 -4.08 -2.87 -23.41
C PRO A 59 -2.60 -3.30 -23.39
N PRO A 60 -1.82 -3.00 -24.45
CA PRO A 60 -0.39 -3.35 -24.54
C PRO A 60 0.44 -2.80 -23.37
N SER A 61 0.06 -1.61 -22.86
CA SER A 61 0.69 -0.98 -21.69
C SER A 61 0.57 -1.83 -20.42
N HIS A 62 -0.57 -2.52 -20.23
CA HIS A 62 -0.78 -3.38 -19.06
C HIS A 62 0.06 -4.66 -19.14
N LEU A 63 0.20 -5.24 -20.34
CA LEU A 63 1.05 -6.42 -20.53
C LEU A 63 2.53 -6.10 -20.27
N ALA A 64 3.00 -4.92 -20.70
CA ALA A 64 4.36 -4.46 -20.43
C ALA A 64 4.61 -4.30 -18.91
N ALA A 65 3.66 -3.71 -18.19
CA ALA A 65 3.75 -3.56 -16.74
C ALA A 65 3.78 -4.92 -16.00
N ILE A 66 2.94 -5.87 -16.41
CA ILE A 66 2.90 -7.23 -15.84
C ILE A 66 4.20 -7.97 -16.13
N ALA A 67 4.71 -7.90 -17.36
CA ALA A 67 5.96 -8.56 -17.74
C ALA A 67 7.16 -8.00 -16.96
N ALA A 68 7.21 -6.69 -16.76
CA ALA A 68 8.24 -6.04 -15.94
C ALA A 68 8.17 -6.47 -14.47
N ALA A 69 6.97 -6.55 -13.89
CA ALA A 69 6.79 -7.02 -12.52
C ALA A 69 7.21 -8.49 -12.36
N VAL A 70 6.85 -9.36 -13.30
CA VAL A 70 7.24 -10.78 -13.28
C VAL A 70 8.75 -10.92 -13.44
N ALA A 71 9.38 -10.15 -14.33
CA ALA A 71 10.82 -10.16 -14.51
C ALA A 71 11.55 -9.73 -13.22
N ALA A 72 11.02 -8.73 -12.49
CA ALA A 72 11.57 -8.29 -11.22
C ALA A 72 11.46 -9.35 -10.11
N ILE A 73 10.36 -10.11 -10.07
CA ILE A 73 10.13 -11.16 -9.06
C ILE A 73 10.95 -12.43 -9.38
N THR A 74 11.12 -12.74 -10.67
CA THR A 74 11.79 -13.97 -11.13
C THR A 74 13.28 -13.77 -11.46
N ASP A 75 13.83 -12.58 -11.22
CA ASP A 75 15.21 -12.20 -11.59
C ASP A 75 15.51 -12.50 -13.07
N GLY A 76 14.52 -12.26 -13.94
CA GLY A 76 14.59 -12.52 -15.37
C GLY A 76 14.59 -14.01 -15.79
N ARG A 77 14.49 -14.96 -14.85
CA ARG A 77 14.54 -16.42 -15.15
C ARG A 77 13.19 -17.00 -15.58
N GLY A 78 12.09 -16.24 -15.45
CA GLY A 78 10.74 -16.67 -15.81
C GLY A 78 10.27 -16.12 -17.16
N ARG A 79 9.65 -16.97 -17.99
CA ARG A 79 8.95 -16.54 -19.22
C ARG A 79 7.44 -16.51 -18.99
N VAL A 80 6.79 -15.40 -19.34
CA VAL A 80 5.32 -15.30 -19.32
C VAL A 80 4.75 -16.06 -20.52
N VAL A 81 4.07 -17.17 -20.26
CA VAL A 81 3.51 -18.04 -21.31
C VAL A 81 2.06 -17.67 -21.65
N SER A 82 1.27 -17.25 -20.66
CA SER A 82 -0.10 -16.77 -20.90
C SER A 82 -0.56 -15.81 -19.80
N VAL A 83 -1.35 -14.81 -20.18
CA VAL A 83 -2.02 -13.88 -19.26
C VAL A 83 -3.52 -14.00 -19.48
N ARG A 84 -4.25 -14.44 -18.46
CA ARG A 84 -5.73 -14.49 -18.45
C ARG A 84 -6.24 -13.55 -17.36
N ALA A 85 -7.04 -12.57 -17.75
CA ALA A 85 -7.69 -11.64 -16.83
C ALA A 85 -9.22 -11.79 -16.95
N PRO A 86 -9.87 -12.62 -16.11
CA PRO A 86 -11.33 -12.69 -16.08
C PRO A 86 -11.89 -11.36 -15.57
N ALA A 87 -12.64 -10.65 -16.43
CA ALA A 87 -13.12 -9.29 -16.14
C ALA A 87 -13.98 -9.20 -14.86
N HIS A 88 -14.64 -10.30 -14.47
CA HIS A 88 -15.46 -10.36 -13.26
C HIS A 88 -14.67 -10.45 -11.95
N LEU A 89 -13.35 -10.72 -12.00
CA LEU A 89 -12.48 -10.82 -10.81
C LEU A 89 -11.59 -9.58 -10.63
N ALA A 90 -11.46 -8.74 -11.65
CA ALA A 90 -10.57 -7.58 -11.63
C ALA A 90 -10.98 -6.53 -10.57
N SER A 91 -12.28 -6.37 -10.32
CA SER A 91 -12.79 -5.42 -9.31
C SER A 91 -12.50 -5.87 -7.89
N ALA A 92 -12.65 -7.18 -7.60
CA ALA A 92 -12.36 -7.77 -6.30
C ALA A 92 -10.87 -7.66 -5.95
N TRP A 93 -10.00 -7.88 -6.93
CA TRP A 93 -8.55 -7.78 -6.76
C TRP A 93 -8.10 -6.35 -6.43
N ALA A 94 -8.71 -5.34 -7.06
CA ALA A 94 -8.42 -3.93 -6.75
C ALA A 94 -8.90 -3.49 -5.36
N SER A 95 -10.00 -4.06 -4.83
CA SER A 95 -10.39 -3.84 -3.43
C SER A 95 -9.41 -4.50 -2.45
N GLU A 96 -8.92 -5.69 -2.77
CA GLU A 96 -8.01 -6.43 -1.91
C GLU A 96 -6.62 -5.78 -1.84
N GLY A 97 -6.10 -5.29 -2.97
CA GLY A 97 -4.85 -4.52 -2.97
C GLY A 97 -4.92 -3.22 -2.15
N ARG A 98 -6.08 -2.54 -2.14
CA ARG A 98 -6.29 -1.38 -1.26
C ARG A 98 -6.36 -1.78 0.21
N ALA A 99 -7.02 -2.89 0.52
CA ALA A 99 -7.08 -3.42 1.88
C ALA A 99 -5.69 -3.79 2.40
N ASP A 100 -4.86 -4.42 1.57
CA ASP A 100 -3.50 -4.85 1.92
C ASP A 100 -2.53 -3.65 2.10
N GLN A 101 -2.64 -2.64 1.24
CA GLN A 101 -1.89 -1.38 1.41
C GLN A 101 -2.27 -0.66 2.71
N LEU A 102 -3.56 -0.59 3.04
CA LEU A 102 -4.03 -0.01 4.30
C LEU A 102 -3.64 -0.86 5.52
N ALA A 103 -3.63 -2.18 5.38
CA ALA A 103 -3.21 -3.10 6.44
C ALA A 103 -1.70 -3.02 6.71
N SER A 104 -0.88 -2.79 5.68
CA SER A 104 0.57 -2.58 5.79
C SER A 104 0.90 -1.28 6.52
N HIS A 105 0.10 -0.23 6.32
CA HIS A 105 0.13 0.97 7.12
C HIS A 105 -0.75 0.82 8.37
N ARG A 106 -0.36 -0.05 9.32
CA ARG A 106 -1.01 -0.11 10.64
C ARG A 106 -0.88 1.24 11.36
N LEU A 107 -1.81 2.14 11.09
CA LEU A 107 -2.15 3.27 11.92
C LEU A 107 -2.61 2.70 13.26
N ARG A 108 -1.70 2.67 14.25
CA ARG A 108 -2.08 2.50 15.65
C ARG A 108 -2.90 3.72 16.05
N TRP A 109 -4.20 3.65 15.83
CA TRP A 109 -5.19 4.58 16.36
C TRP A 109 -5.27 4.42 17.88
N HIS A 110 -4.36 5.09 18.58
CA HIS A 110 -4.32 5.16 20.03
C HIS A 110 -5.36 6.13 20.63
N TRP A 111 -6.32 6.63 19.83
CA TRP A 111 -7.34 7.56 20.30
C TRP A 111 -8.50 6.87 21.06
N GLU A 112 -8.58 5.53 21.03
CA GLU A 112 -9.59 4.77 21.81
C GLU A 112 -9.34 4.74 23.33
N ALA A 113 -8.21 5.28 23.82
CA ALA A 113 -7.99 5.40 25.27
C ALA A 113 -8.78 6.55 25.94
N ALA A 114 -9.44 7.42 25.17
CA ALA A 114 -10.01 8.67 25.68
C ALA A 114 -11.53 8.66 25.92
N THR A 115 -12.29 7.64 25.48
CA THR A 115 -13.77 7.71 25.51
C THR A 115 -14.45 6.85 26.59
N THR A 116 -13.71 6.07 27.38
CA THR A 116 -14.30 5.23 28.45
C THR A 116 -14.18 5.84 29.84
N ARG A 117 -14.50 7.14 29.98
CA ARG A 117 -14.92 7.73 31.25
C ARG A 117 -16.34 8.28 31.09
N ARG A 118 -17.28 7.39 30.77
CA ARG A 118 -18.71 7.63 30.96
C ARG A 118 -18.96 7.53 32.47
N THR A 119 -18.90 8.66 33.15
CA THR A 119 -19.28 8.78 34.56
C THR A 119 -20.74 8.40 34.72
N ASP A 120 -20.97 7.48 35.64
CA ASP A 120 -22.28 7.05 36.13
C ASP A 120 -23.08 8.27 36.59
N HIS A 121 -24.18 8.58 35.89
CA HIS A 121 -25.21 9.44 36.46
C HIS A 121 -26.09 8.56 37.36
N PRO A 122 -26.22 8.85 38.66
CA PRO A 122 -27.17 8.15 39.51
C PRO A 122 -28.57 8.36 38.95
N THR A 123 -29.21 7.26 38.56
CA THR A 123 -30.62 7.22 38.19
C THR A 123 -31.43 7.56 39.43
N ALA A 124 -31.75 8.84 39.60
CA ALA A 124 -32.70 9.30 40.60
C ALA A 124 -34.08 8.71 40.24
N ALA A 125 -34.58 7.90 41.17
CA ALA A 125 -35.85 7.21 41.10
C ALA A 125 -37.00 8.14 40.68
N ARG A 126 -37.73 7.77 39.63
CA ARG A 126 -39.09 8.25 39.40
C ARG A 126 -40.06 7.24 40.01
N PRO A 127 -40.94 7.63 40.94
CA PRO A 127 -41.98 6.75 41.43
C PRO A 127 -43.03 6.52 40.33
N SER A 128 -43.33 5.25 40.09
CA SER A 128 -44.59 4.78 39.48
C SER A 128 -45.31 4.06 40.63
N PRO A 129 -46.58 4.37 40.98
CA PRO A 129 -47.71 3.96 40.14
C PRO A 129 -49.01 4.81 40.29
N ALA A 130 -49.92 4.73 39.32
CA ALA A 130 -51.36 4.45 39.53
C ALA A 130 -52.18 4.66 38.24
N ALA A 131 -52.86 3.57 37.85
CA ALA A 131 -54.23 3.47 37.31
C ALA A 131 -54.74 4.47 36.26
N SER A 132 -55.26 3.95 35.14
CA SER A 132 -56.71 3.98 34.84
C SER A 132 -57.04 3.64 33.37
N GLY A 133 -57.88 2.62 33.18
CA GLY A 133 -58.87 2.51 32.10
C GLY A 133 -58.33 1.99 30.75
N ASP A 134 -58.60 0.75 30.35
CA ASP A 134 -59.90 0.23 29.88
C ASP A 134 -60.36 0.88 28.56
N ARG A 135 -60.12 0.20 27.42
CA ARG A 135 -61.20 -0.12 26.48
C ARG A 135 -60.81 -1.15 25.41
N LYS A 136 -61.65 -2.19 25.36
CA LYS A 136 -61.83 -3.19 24.30
C LYS A 136 -62.28 -2.60 22.96
N GLY A 137 -61.97 -3.36 21.89
CA GLY A 137 -62.78 -3.49 20.66
C GLY A 137 -62.37 -2.54 19.53
N GLY A 138 -62.30 -2.93 18.26
CA GLY A 138 -62.69 -4.18 17.60
C GLY A 138 -62.29 -4.10 16.12
N SER A 139 -62.29 -5.30 15.52
CA SER A 139 -62.33 -5.67 14.08
C SER A 139 -61.79 -4.72 13.01
#